data_AF-X1PVQ4-F1
#
_entry.id   AF-X1PVQ4-F1
#
_cell.length_a   1.000
_cell.length_b   1.000
_cell.length_c   1.000
_cell.angle_alpha   90.00
_cell.angle_beta   90.00
_cell.angle_gamma   90.00
#
_symmetry.space_group_name_H-M   'P 1'
#
loop_
_entity.id
_entity.type
_entity.pdbx_description
1 polymer ?
#
loop_
_entity_poly.entity_id
_entity_poly.type
_entity_poly.pdbx_seq_one_letter_code
_entity_poly.pdbx_strand_id
1 'polypeptide(L)'
;MKTSNKKEMKSGNRDFPSFLGEETMQEKMNIQKENSFQLAQESRFYSQRIEVETINQSFYPSAFVWRGQRYVINKIIHSWPDSGYAKSTPNKRDWRLRHHRNYFVVRTDGGRVFKIYHDRGVKKDSPRVWILNEELFMSKPRESVSSKDENCREKGK
;
A
#
# COMPACT_ATOMS: atom_id res chain seq x y z
N MET A 1 -18.34 2.06 -73.16
CA MET A 1 -17.41 3.14 -72.76
C MET A 1 -16.29 2.54 -71.92
N LYS A 2 -15.03 2.71 -72.36
CA LYS A 2 -13.79 2.95 -71.58
C LYS A 2 -13.53 2.07 -70.32
N THR A 3 -12.70 1.02 -70.37
CA THR A 3 -11.21 0.95 -70.20
C THR A 3 -10.66 0.99 -68.76
N SER A 4 -9.73 0.04 -68.48
CA SER A 4 -8.50 0.19 -67.64
C SER A 4 -8.65 0.18 -66.11
N ASN A 5 -7.68 -0.24 -65.26
CA ASN A 5 -6.39 -0.94 -65.36
C ASN A 5 -5.91 -1.24 -63.91
N LYS A 6 -5.26 -2.40 -63.70
CA LYS A 6 -3.97 -2.64 -63.01
C LYS A 6 -3.52 -1.71 -61.84
N LYS A 7 -3.14 -2.31 -60.68
CA LYS A 7 -1.78 -2.23 -60.11
C LYS A 7 -1.57 -3.06 -58.83
N GLU A 8 -0.52 -3.89 -58.85
CA GLU A 8 0.25 -4.36 -57.69
C GLU A 8 0.91 -3.18 -56.95
N MET A 9 1.26 -3.36 -55.66
CA MET A 9 2.63 -3.12 -55.15
C MET A 9 2.80 -3.56 -53.67
N LYS A 10 3.72 -4.51 -53.48
CA LYS A 10 4.83 -4.56 -52.52
C LYS A 10 4.72 -3.78 -51.19
N SER A 11 4.79 -4.53 -50.09
CA SER A 11 5.50 -4.12 -48.85
C SER A 11 6.33 -5.34 -48.43
N GLY A 12 7.62 -5.30 -48.16
CA GLY A 12 8.47 -4.21 -47.69
C GLY A 12 9.20 -4.75 -46.47
N ASN A 13 10.10 -5.71 -46.68
CA ASN A 13 10.93 -6.33 -45.65
C ASN A 13 11.80 -5.23 -45.02
N ARG A 14 11.74 -5.09 -43.69
CA ARG A 14 12.67 -4.25 -42.92
C ARG A 14 13.16 -5.04 -41.72
N ASP A 15 14.37 -5.54 -41.89
CA ASP A 15 15.23 -6.04 -40.83
C ASP A 15 15.56 -4.90 -39.84
N PHE A 16 15.37 -5.15 -38.55
CA PHE A 16 15.96 -4.37 -37.48
C PHE A 16 16.90 -5.28 -36.69
N PRO A 17 18.22 -5.04 -36.70
CA PRO A 17 19.15 -5.66 -35.77
C PRO A 17 19.51 -4.68 -34.65
N SER A 18 19.29 -5.08 -33.40
CA SER A 18 20.01 -4.56 -32.22
C SER A 18 19.69 -5.46 -31.02
N PHE A 19 20.53 -6.42 -30.64
CA PHE A 19 21.73 -6.28 -29.80
C PHE A 19 21.48 -5.58 -28.45
N LEU A 20 21.79 -6.35 -27.38
CA LEU A 20 22.02 -5.98 -25.99
C LEU A 20 20.82 -5.53 -25.14
N GLY A 21 20.53 -6.31 -24.09
CA GLY A 21 20.18 -5.75 -22.79
C GLY A 21 18.98 -6.34 -22.03
N GLU A 22 18.58 -7.59 -22.25
CA GLU A 22 17.45 -8.17 -21.48
C GLU A 22 17.77 -8.43 -19.99
N GLU A 23 19.05 -8.45 -19.59
CA GLU A 23 19.43 -8.89 -18.24
C GLU A 23 19.51 -7.79 -17.16
N THR A 24 19.37 -6.50 -17.48
CA THR A 24 19.55 -5.43 -16.47
C THR A 24 18.27 -4.75 -16.00
N MET A 25 17.10 -5.20 -16.47
CA MET A 25 15.81 -4.61 -16.07
C MET A 25 14.99 -5.45 -15.08
N GLN A 26 15.35 -6.73 -14.85
CA GLN A 26 14.69 -7.54 -13.81
C GLN A 26 15.12 -7.15 -12.38
N GLU A 27 16.35 -6.69 -12.19
CA GLU A 27 16.91 -6.50 -10.84
C GLU A 27 16.46 -5.21 -10.15
N LYS A 28 16.03 -4.19 -10.92
CA LYS A 28 15.58 -2.90 -10.36
C LYS A 28 14.08 -2.80 -10.11
N MET A 29 13.30 -3.80 -10.52
CA MET A 29 11.85 -3.84 -10.33
C MET A 29 11.39 -4.72 -9.17
N ASN A 30 12.31 -5.39 -8.47
CA ASN A 30 11.98 -6.23 -7.32
C ASN A 30 11.85 -5.48 -5.98
N ILE A 31 11.84 -4.13 -6.01
CA ILE A 31 11.52 -3.27 -4.84
C ILE A 31 10.04 -2.84 -4.88
N GLN A 32 9.19 -3.59 -5.59
CA GLN A 32 7.75 -3.44 -5.50
C GLN A 32 7.16 -4.63 -4.75
N LYS A 33 6.66 -4.36 -3.54
CA LYS A 33 5.77 -5.22 -2.75
C LYS A 33 6.43 -6.40 -2.04
N GLU A 34 7.47 -6.16 -1.24
CA GLU A 34 7.37 -6.78 0.08
C GLU A 34 6.19 -6.10 0.77
N ASN A 35 5.06 -6.82 0.84
CA ASN A 35 3.89 -6.43 1.61
C ASN A 35 4.37 -6.10 3.02
N SER A 36 4.60 -4.82 3.31
CA SER A 36 5.20 -4.37 4.58
C SER A 36 4.30 -4.73 5.78
N PHE A 37 3.07 -5.15 5.50
CA PHE A 37 2.06 -5.65 6.41
C PHE A 37 2.19 -7.14 6.76
N GLN A 38 2.86 -7.95 5.93
CA GLN A 38 3.15 -9.37 6.24
C GLN A 38 4.31 -9.52 7.24
N LEU A 39 4.96 -8.41 7.62
CA LEU A 39 6.02 -8.35 8.63
C LEU A 39 5.51 -8.13 10.06
N ALA A 40 4.21 -7.89 10.25
CA ALA A 40 3.63 -7.83 11.59
C ALA A 40 3.59 -9.26 12.16
N GLN A 41 4.53 -9.57 13.04
CA GLN A 41 4.64 -10.89 13.66
C GLN A 41 3.48 -11.12 14.63
N GLU A 42 3.05 -10.04 15.30
CA GLU A 42 1.93 -10.05 16.23
C GLU A 42 1.06 -8.81 16.02
N SER A 43 -0.23 -8.94 16.32
CA SER A 43 -1.15 -7.81 16.35
C SER A 43 -2.01 -7.88 17.60
N ARG A 44 -2.32 -6.72 18.17
CA ARG A 44 -3.23 -6.60 19.30
C ARG A 44 -4.41 -5.74 18.92
N PHE A 45 -5.59 -6.36 18.92
CA PHE A 45 -6.84 -5.71 18.60
C PHE A 45 -7.39 -4.92 19.79
N TYR A 46 -7.93 -3.73 19.53
CA TYR A 46 -8.52 -2.86 20.55
C TYR A 46 -9.92 -2.36 20.16
N SER A 47 -10.11 -1.89 18.92
CA SER A 47 -11.35 -1.23 18.46
C SER A 47 -11.88 -0.16 19.42
N GLN A 48 -11.00 0.77 19.81
CA GLN A 48 -11.33 1.83 20.76
C GLN A 48 -11.42 3.19 20.06
N ARG A 49 -12.30 4.07 20.55
CA ARG A 49 -12.36 5.46 20.09
C ARG A 49 -11.09 6.20 20.48
N ILE A 50 -10.64 7.05 19.57
CA ILE A 50 -9.48 7.92 19.77
C ILE A 50 -9.81 9.34 19.30
N GLU A 51 -9.13 10.31 19.89
CA GLU A 51 -9.17 11.69 19.43
C GLU A 51 -7.99 11.91 18.50
N VAL A 52 -8.24 12.45 17.30
CA VAL A 52 -7.22 12.60 16.26
C VAL A 52 -7.07 14.05 15.90
N GLU A 53 -5.84 14.53 15.95
CA GLU A 53 -5.42 15.82 15.43
C GLU A 53 -5.13 15.67 13.92
N THR A 54 -5.57 16.65 13.13
CA THR A 54 -5.35 16.67 11.67
C THR A 54 -4.68 17.98 11.28
N ILE A 55 -3.81 17.93 10.26
CA ILE A 55 -3.14 19.12 9.74
C ILE A 55 -4.02 19.77 8.68
N ASN A 56 -4.27 21.08 8.81
CA ASN A 56 -4.87 21.93 7.78
C ASN A 56 -6.20 21.40 7.21
N GLN A 57 -7.10 20.90 8.07
CA GLN A 57 -8.40 20.34 7.67
C GLN A 57 -8.32 19.13 6.72
N SER A 58 -7.14 18.53 6.59
CA SER A 58 -6.96 17.35 5.77
C SER A 58 -7.45 16.09 6.51
N PHE A 59 -7.83 15.05 5.78
CA PHE A 59 -8.20 13.76 6.37
C PHE A 59 -7.00 12.95 6.88
N TYR A 60 -5.79 13.52 6.79
CA TYR A 60 -4.56 12.87 7.22
C TYR A 60 -4.28 13.17 8.70
N PRO A 61 -4.13 12.12 9.52
CA PRO A 61 -3.90 12.24 10.95
C PRO A 61 -2.44 12.63 11.24
N SER A 62 -2.22 13.57 12.16
CA SER A 62 -0.89 14.02 12.59
C SER A 62 -0.51 13.59 13.99
N ALA A 63 -1.49 13.50 14.88
CA ALA A 63 -1.33 12.96 16.22
C ALA A 63 -2.67 12.39 16.69
N PHE A 64 -2.64 11.55 17.71
CA PHE A 64 -3.86 11.08 18.35
C PHE A 64 -3.68 10.87 19.85
N VAL A 65 -4.77 10.97 20.60
CA VAL A 65 -4.82 10.70 22.03
C VAL A 65 -5.55 9.37 22.26
N TRP A 66 -4.91 8.48 23.00
CA TRP A 66 -5.46 7.20 23.38
C TRP A 66 -5.08 6.86 24.83
N ARG A 67 -6.09 6.57 25.66
CA ARG A 67 -5.95 6.29 27.11
C ARG A 67 -5.19 7.39 27.87
N GLY A 68 -5.44 8.64 27.53
CA GLY A 68 -4.78 9.80 28.13
C GLY A 68 -3.34 10.05 27.64
N GLN A 69 -2.80 9.18 26.76
CA GLN A 69 -1.48 9.36 26.17
C GLN A 69 -1.59 9.93 24.76
N ARG A 70 -0.81 10.98 24.48
CA ARG A 70 -0.67 11.54 23.13
C ARG A 70 0.41 10.79 22.35
N TYR A 71 0.10 10.44 21.11
CA TYR A 71 0.97 9.77 20.16
C TYR A 71 1.15 10.64 18.93
N VAL A 72 2.39 11.04 18.64
CA VAL A 72 2.71 11.83 17.45
C VAL A 72 2.96 10.88 16.29
N ILE A 73 2.27 11.10 15.17
CA ILE A 73 2.46 10.29 13.96
C ILE A 73 3.66 10.85 13.20
N ASN A 74 4.74 10.06 13.14
CA ASN A 74 5.93 10.39 12.37
C ASN A 74 5.70 10.09 10.87
N LYS A 75 5.11 8.93 10.57
CA LYS A 75 4.93 8.47 9.19
C LYS A 75 3.63 7.71 8.99
N ILE A 76 2.91 8.02 7.94
CA ILE A 76 1.82 7.17 7.43
C ILE A 76 2.46 6.13 6.52
N ILE A 77 2.44 4.87 6.94
CA ILE A 77 3.00 3.75 6.18
C ILE A 77 2.10 3.46 4.99
N HIS A 78 0.79 3.45 5.20
CA HIS A 78 -0.19 3.18 4.16
C HIS A 78 -1.56 3.73 4.52
N SER A 79 -2.36 4.00 3.50
CA SER A 79 -3.72 4.48 3.65
C SER A 79 -4.58 3.95 2.50
N TRP A 80 -5.78 3.48 2.81
CA TRP A 80 -6.73 3.03 1.79
C TRP A 80 -8.18 3.31 2.21
N PRO A 81 -9.04 3.72 1.27
CA PRO A 81 -10.47 3.79 1.51
C PRO A 81 -11.07 2.38 1.53
N ASP A 82 -11.90 2.07 2.52
CA ASP A 82 -12.82 0.94 2.51
C ASP A 82 -14.19 1.44 2.05
N SER A 83 -14.46 1.22 0.77
CA SER A 83 -15.75 1.49 0.13
C SER A 83 -16.53 0.20 -0.12
N GLY A 84 -16.20 -0.88 0.61
CA GLY A 84 -16.86 -2.16 0.49
C GLY A 84 -18.32 -2.13 0.96
N TYR A 85 -19.03 -3.22 0.72
CA TYR A 85 -20.37 -3.43 1.26
C TYR A 85 -20.30 -4.43 2.41
N ALA A 86 -21.19 -4.29 3.39
CA ALA A 86 -21.35 -5.33 4.40
C ALA A 86 -21.76 -6.65 3.72
N LYS A 87 -21.31 -7.80 4.24
CA LYS A 87 -21.61 -9.13 3.67
C LYS A 87 -23.12 -9.43 3.62
N SER A 88 -23.91 -8.77 4.47
CA SER A 88 -25.37 -8.89 4.54
C SER A 88 -26.13 -7.88 3.66
N THR A 89 -25.44 -7.10 2.83
CA THR A 89 -26.10 -6.09 1.99
C THR A 89 -26.94 -6.78 0.90
N PRO A 90 -28.23 -6.44 0.74
CA PRO A 90 -29.07 -7.01 -0.32
C PRO A 90 -28.46 -6.73 -1.70
N ASN A 91 -28.79 -7.56 -2.71
CA ASN A 91 -28.27 -7.47 -4.08
C ASN A 91 -28.41 -6.07 -4.75
N LYS A 92 -29.22 -5.18 -4.18
CA LYS A 92 -29.31 -3.77 -4.57
C LYS A 92 -28.17 -2.98 -3.91
N ARG A 93 -27.05 -2.88 -4.63
CA ARG A 93 -25.87 -2.10 -4.25
C ARG A 93 -26.13 -0.60 -4.36
N ASP A 94 -26.60 0.01 -3.29
CA ASP A 94 -26.71 1.47 -3.14
C ASP A 94 -25.43 2.03 -2.50
N TRP A 95 -24.89 3.13 -3.03
CA TRP A 95 -23.71 3.81 -2.48
C TRP A 95 -23.87 4.18 -1.00
N ARG A 96 -25.11 4.40 -0.53
CA ARG A 96 -25.45 4.68 0.87
C ARG A 96 -25.20 3.50 1.81
N LEU A 97 -25.09 2.29 1.26
CA LEU A 97 -24.83 1.04 1.99
C LEU A 97 -23.35 0.69 2.01
N ARG A 98 -22.49 1.51 1.39
CA ARG A 98 -21.04 1.31 1.43
C ARG A 98 -20.50 1.66 2.81
N HIS A 99 -19.40 1.02 3.16
CA HIS A 99 -18.55 1.52 4.22
C HIS A 99 -17.99 2.88 3.78
N HIS A 100 -17.96 3.84 4.70
CA HIS A 100 -17.38 5.15 4.48
C HIS A 100 -16.12 5.34 5.33
N ARG A 101 -15.32 4.27 5.42
CA ARG A 101 -14.15 4.20 6.29
C ARG A 101 -12.88 4.47 5.51
N ASN A 102 -11.97 5.24 6.09
CA ASN A 102 -10.60 5.39 5.58
C ASN A 102 -9.66 4.76 6.58
N TYR A 103 -8.93 3.73 6.17
CA TYR A 103 -7.94 3.08 7.01
C TYR A 103 -6.57 3.71 6.80
N PHE A 104 -5.81 3.77 7.89
CA PHE A 104 -4.44 4.25 7.92
C PHE A 104 -3.61 3.30 8.78
N VAL A 105 -2.42 2.96 8.30
CA VAL A 105 -1.38 2.37 9.13
C VAL A 105 -0.33 3.44 9.38
N VAL A 106 -0.14 3.78 10.65
CA VAL A 106 0.65 4.91 11.11
C VAL A 106 1.76 4.44 12.02
N ARG A 107 2.95 5.01 11.83
CA ARG A 107 4.10 4.83 12.71
C ARG A 107 4.24 6.07 13.58
N THR A 108 4.30 5.83 14.89
CA THR A 108 4.53 6.87 15.89
C THR A 108 6.02 7.19 16.04
N ASP A 109 6.31 8.33 16.65
CA ASP A 109 7.65 8.74 17.08
C ASP A 109 8.33 7.69 17.97
N GLY A 110 7.59 7.07 18.89
CA GLY A 110 8.07 5.95 19.73
C GLY A 110 8.28 4.63 18.97
N GLY A 111 8.18 4.63 17.64
CA GLY A 111 8.42 3.47 16.79
C GLY A 111 7.27 2.45 16.74
N ARG A 112 6.20 2.64 17.53
CA ARG A 112 5.02 1.78 17.53
C ARG A 112 4.18 2.00 16.28
N VAL A 113 3.57 0.95 15.77
CA VAL A 113 2.74 0.99 14.57
C VAL A 113 1.30 0.67 14.94
N PHE A 114 0.39 1.54 14.50
CA PHE A 114 -1.03 1.40 14.75
C PHE A 114 -1.81 1.40 13.45
N LYS A 115 -2.89 0.64 13.43
CA LYS A 115 -3.91 0.71 12.41
C LYS A 115 -5.12 1.42 12.99
N ILE A 116 -5.43 2.54 12.38
CA ILE A 116 -6.55 3.39 12.74
C ILE A 116 -7.47 3.53 11.54
N TYR A 117 -8.74 3.82 11.78
CA TYR A 117 -9.64 4.21 10.71
C TYR A 117 -10.52 5.38 11.11
N HIS A 118 -10.85 6.18 10.11
CA HIS A 118 -11.82 7.25 10.20
C HIS A 118 -13.14 6.78 9.59
N ASP A 119 -14.17 6.63 10.42
CA ASP A 119 -15.53 6.41 9.94
C ASP A 119 -16.21 7.76 9.69
N ARG A 120 -16.46 8.06 8.41
CA ARG A 120 -17.07 9.33 8.00
C ARG A 120 -18.59 9.35 8.21
N GLY A 121 -19.20 8.19 8.47
CA GLY A 121 -20.64 8.04 8.46
C GLY A 121 -21.25 8.19 7.06
N VAL A 122 -22.53 7.81 6.94
CA VAL A 122 -23.28 7.84 5.66
C VAL A 122 -23.95 9.21 5.45
N LYS A 123 -24.40 9.85 6.54
CA LYS A 123 -25.13 11.13 6.50
C LYS A 123 -24.23 12.27 7.00
N LYS A 124 -24.58 13.50 6.63
CA LYS A 124 -23.87 14.71 7.07
C LYS A 124 -23.84 14.84 8.60
N ASP A 125 -24.92 14.41 9.26
CA ASP A 125 -25.09 14.48 10.72
C ASP A 125 -24.64 13.20 11.44
N SER A 126 -24.16 12.20 10.70
CA SER A 126 -23.59 11.02 11.34
C SER A 126 -22.31 11.42 12.09
N PRO A 127 -22.11 10.92 13.33
CA PRO A 127 -20.91 11.23 14.07
C PRO A 127 -19.70 10.69 13.30
N ARG A 128 -18.75 11.57 13.02
CA ARG A 128 -17.46 11.19 12.46
C ARG A 128 -16.58 10.71 13.58
N VAL A 129 -16.12 9.47 13.50
CA VAL A 129 -15.42 8.83 14.61
C VAL A 129 -14.11 8.25 14.12
N TRP A 130 -13.06 8.49 14.89
CA TRP A 130 -11.79 7.82 14.72
C TRP A 130 -11.69 6.64 15.68
N ILE A 131 -11.27 5.51 15.14
CA ILE A 131 -11.13 4.26 15.88
C ILE A 131 -9.71 3.74 15.72
N LEU A 132 -9.07 3.41 16.84
CA LEU A 132 -7.88 2.58 16.89
C LEU A 132 -8.32 1.12 16.79
N ASN A 133 -8.02 0.50 15.67
CA ASN A 133 -8.42 -0.87 15.38
C ASN A 133 -7.48 -1.87 16.06
N GLU A 134 -6.20 -1.79 15.71
CA GLU A 134 -5.18 -2.72 16.17
C GLU A 134 -3.81 -2.03 16.25
N GLU A 135 -2.97 -2.53 17.15
CA GLU A 135 -1.54 -2.26 17.19
C GLU A 135 -0.80 -3.40 16.50
N LEU A 136 0.20 -3.05 15.69
CA LEU A 136 0.99 -3.97 14.90
C LEU A 136 2.41 -4.01 15.47
N PHE A 137 2.83 -5.17 15.94
CA PHE A 137 4.19 -5.41 16.38
C PHE A 137 5.01 -5.88 15.19
N MET A 138 5.71 -4.94 14.57
CA MET A 138 6.63 -5.26 13.49
C MET A 138 7.85 -5.96 14.09
N SER A 139 8.20 -7.14 13.54
CA SER A 139 9.53 -7.67 13.79
C SER A 139 10.55 -6.73 13.17
N LYS A 140 11.72 -6.59 13.80
CA LYS A 140 12.84 -5.89 13.15
C LYS A 140 13.03 -6.56 11.78
N PRO A 141 13.23 -5.80 10.68
CA PRO A 141 13.57 -6.42 9.41
C PRO A 141 14.75 -7.33 9.68
N ARG A 142 14.58 -8.63 9.37
CA ARG A 142 15.68 -9.59 9.44
C ARG A 142 16.74 -8.99 8.53
N GLU A 143 17.83 -8.47 9.11
CA GLU A 143 18.96 -8.03 8.32
C GLU A 143 19.28 -9.21 7.42
N SER A 144 19.07 -9.02 6.12
CA SER A 144 19.45 -9.98 5.12
C SER A 144 20.94 -10.14 5.31
N VAL A 145 21.34 -11.23 5.96
CA VAL A 145 22.74 -11.63 6.08
C VAL A 145 23.19 -11.78 4.63
N SER A 146 23.86 -10.75 4.13
CA SER A 146 24.44 -10.76 2.81
C SER A 146 25.50 -11.85 2.86
N SER A 147 25.16 -13.02 2.33
CA SER A 147 26.07 -14.13 2.13
C SER A 147 27.08 -13.69 1.08
N LYS A 148 28.08 -12.95 1.54
CA LYS A 148 29.22 -12.49 0.75
C LYS A 148 30.54 -12.76 1.48
N ASP A 149 30.59 -13.89 2.20
CA ASP A 149 31.82 -14.40 2.82
C ASP A 149 31.95 -15.91 2.60
N GLU A 150 31.92 -16.35 1.33
CA GLU A 150 32.56 -17.62 0.94
C GLU A 150 33.53 -17.34 -0.21
N ASN A 151 34.67 -16.72 0.13
CA ASN A 151 35.88 -16.92 -0.64
C ASN A 151 37.08 -16.84 0.27
N CYS A 152 37.58 -18.00 0.70
CA CYS A 152 38.99 -18.24 1.04
C CYS A 152 39.15 -19.75 1.33
N ARG A 153 39.30 -20.56 0.29
CA ARG A 153 40.03 -21.82 0.42
C ARG A 153 40.92 -22.03 -0.79
N GLU A 154 42.15 -21.56 -0.59
CA GLU A 154 43.40 -22.24 -0.92
C GLU A 154 43.42 -23.07 -2.21
N LYS A 155 44.13 -22.55 -3.21
CA LYS A 155 45.05 -23.38 -4.00
C LYS A 155 46.40 -22.70 -4.08
N GLY A 156 47.19 -22.92 -3.03
CA GLY A 156 48.63 -22.74 -3.06
C GLY A 156 49.31 -24.05 -3.44
N LYS A 157 50.19 -23.93 -4.44
CA LYS A 157 51.27 -24.85 -4.87
C LYS A 157 50.88 -26.06 -5.71
#